data_AF-A0A1W9T6P6-F1
#
_entry.id   AF-A0A1W9T6P6-F1
#
_cell.length_a   1.000
_cell.length_b   1.000
_cell.length_c   1.000
_cell.angle_alpha   90.00
_cell.angle_beta   90.00
_cell.angle_gamma   90.00
#
_symmetry.space_group_name_H-M   'P 1'
#
loop_
_entity.id
_entity.type
_entity.pdbx_description
1 polymer ?
#
loop_
_entity_poly.entity_id
_entity_poly.type
_entity_poly.pdbx_seq_one_letter_code
_entity_poly.pdbx_strand_id
1 'polypeptide(L)' 'MFNDSNFYKLNSKFSFNDPVENIWKEIIDFENWPSWWTGVERVENLHKTESIKGNTYKSVVRILLKIMTKF' A
#
# COMPACT_ATOMS: atom_id res chain seq x y z
N MET A 1 -29.90 0.86 5.96
CA MET A 1 -29.37 -0.43 5.49
C MET A 1 -28.21 -0.09 4.55
N PHE A 2 -26.98 -0.02 5.07
CA PHE A 2 -25.81 0.46 4.31
C PHE A 2 -25.25 -0.70 3.51
N ASN A 3 -25.65 -0.79 2.24
CA ASN A 3 -25.11 -1.78 1.31
C ASN A 3 -24.58 -1.05 0.08
N ASP A 4 -23.36 -0.53 0.18
CA ASP A 4 -22.54 -0.09 -0.96
C ASP A 4 -21.06 -0.29 -0.57
N SER A 5 -20.60 -1.54 -0.63
CA SER A 5 -19.17 -1.82 -0.52
C SER A 5 -18.48 -1.27 -1.77
N ASN A 6 -17.95 -0.06 -1.67
CA ASN A 6 -17.19 0.57 -2.73
C ASN A 6 -15.88 -0.20 -2.97
N PHE A 7 -15.88 -1.09 -3.97
CA PHE A 7 -14.69 -1.81 -4.41
C PHE A 7 -13.91 -0.98 -5.43
N TYR A 8 -12.70 -0.57 -5.05
CA TYR A 8 -11.76 0.10 -5.95
C TYR A 8 -10.60 -0.84 -6.31
N LYS A 9 -10.26 -0.91 -7.59
CA LYS A 9 -9.05 -1.61 -8.07
C LYS A 9 -8.01 -0.58 -8.49
N LEU A 10 -6.81 -0.67 -7.90
CA LEU A 10 -5.66 0.14 -8.27
C LEU A 10 -4.59 -0.75 -8.91
N ASN A 11 -4.09 -0.35 -10.07
CA ASN A 11 -2.90 -0.94 -10.69
C ASN A 11 -1.82 0.14 -10.80
N SER A 12 -0.62 -0.14 -10.29
CA SER A 12 0.54 0.76 -10.40
C SER A 12 1.66 0.05 -11.17
N LYS A 13 2.39 0.80 -12.00
CA LYS A 13 3.56 0.31 -12.73
C LYS A 13 4.75 1.21 -12.43
N PHE A 14 5.85 0.61 -12.02
CA PHE A 14 7.11 1.30 -11.71
C PHE A 14 8.22 0.77 -12.62
N SER A 15 9.20 1.61 -12.92
CA SER A 15 10.41 1.23 -13.66
C SER A 15 11.61 1.63 -12.81
N PHE A 16 12.45 0.65 -12.50
CA PHE A 16 13.63 0.83 -11.68
C PHE A 16 14.86 0.39 -12.48
N ASN A 17 15.99 1.07 -12.27
CA ASN A 17 17.27 0.73 -12.86
C ASN A 17 18.22 0.22 -11.75
N ASP A 18 17.84 -0.89 -11.14
CA ASP A 18 18.49 -1.49 -9.97
C ASP A 18 18.34 -3.03 -10.05
N PRO A 19 19.28 -3.84 -9.55
CA PRO A 19 19.08 -5.29 -9.48
C PRO A 19 17.80 -5.70 -8.75
N VAL A 20 17.22 -6.81 -9.20
CA VAL A 20 15.92 -7.30 -8.75
C VAL A 20 15.90 -7.57 -7.24
N GLU A 21 17.03 -7.99 -6.66
CA GLU A 21 17.18 -8.26 -5.23
C GLU A 21 17.04 -6.99 -4.38
N ASN A 22 17.53 -5.85 -4.85
CA ASN A 22 17.41 -4.58 -4.15
C ASN A 22 15.96 -4.08 -4.20
N ILE A 23 15.31 -4.22 -5.36
CA ILE A 23 13.88 -3.90 -5.52
C ILE A 23 13.05 -4.74 -4.55
N TRP A 24 13.33 -6.04 -4.42
CA TRP A 24 12.61 -6.90 -3.49
C TRP A 24 12.79 -6.50 -2.03
N LYS A 25 13.98 -6.07 -1.63
CA LYS A 25 14.22 -5.56 -0.27
C LYS A 25 13.33 -4.36 0.03
N GLU A 26 13.25 -3.40 -0.89
CA GLU A 26 12.40 -2.20 -0.75
C GLU A 26 10.90 -2.53 -0.80
N ILE A 27 10.49 -3.54 -1.59
CA ILE A 27 9.09 -4.00 -1.62
C ILE A 27 8.70 -4.66 -0.29
N ILE A 28 9.58 -5.44 0.32
CA ILE A 28 9.31 -6.13 1.59
C ILE A 28 9.31 -5.13 2.76
N ASP A 29 10.11 -4.06 2.68
CA ASP A 29 10.15 -2.98 3.67
C ASP A 29 8.96 -2.00 3.52
N PHE A 30 7.78 -2.50 3.87
CA PHE A 30 6.51 -1.79 3.72
C PHE A 30 6.41 -0.49 4.52
N GLU A 31 7.15 -0.35 5.61
CA GLU A 31 7.16 0.87 6.43
C GLU A 31 7.84 2.01 5.68
N ASN A 32 8.80 1.67 4.80
CA ASN A 32 9.57 2.62 4.02
C ASN A 32 8.99 2.91 2.62
N TRP A 33 7.86 2.30 2.24
CA TRP A 33 7.20 2.57 0.94
C TRP A 33 6.98 4.06 0.62
N PRO A 34 6.64 4.96 1.56
CA PRO A 34 6.50 6.39 1.27
C PRO A 34 7.75 7.05 0.67
N SER A 35 8.94 6.46 0.86
CA SER A 35 10.20 7.02 0.34
C SER A 35 10.31 6.95 -1.19
N TRP A 36 9.69 5.94 -1.83
CA TRP A 36 9.78 5.70 -3.27
C TRP A 36 8.41 5.60 -3.96
N TRP A 37 7.33 5.32 -3.23
CA TRP A 37 5.97 5.29 -3.75
C TRP A 37 5.21 6.54 -3.35
N THR A 38 5.32 7.60 -4.15
CA THR A 38 4.70 8.94 -3.90
C THR A 38 3.18 8.91 -3.65
N GLY A 39 2.50 7.84 -4.05
CA GLY A 39 1.06 7.65 -3.83
C GLY A 39 0.71 7.23 -2.40
N VAL A 40 1.67 6.72 -1.63
CA VAL A 40 1.49 6.24 -0.26
C VAL A 40 1.99 7.32 0.71
N GLU A 41 1.11 7.80 1.58
CA GLU A 41 1.49 8.80 2.59
C GLU A 41 2.01 8.17 3.87
N ARG A 42 1.40 7.05 4.27
CA ARG A 42 1.74 6.36 5.50
C ARG A 42 1.34 4.90 5.40
N VAL A 43 2.14 4.03 6.01
CA VAL A 43 1.82 2.63 6.22
C VAL A 43 1.84 2.35 7.72
N GLU A 44 0.77 1.75 8.22
CA GLU A 44 0.63 1.34 9.62
C GLU A 44 0.54 -0.18 9.67
N ASN A 45 1.36 -0.80 10.51
CA ASN A 45 1.23 -2.21 10.83
C ASN A 45 0.07 -2.40 11.81
N LEU A 46 -1.01 -3.05 11.37
CA LEU A 46 -2.22 -3.18 12.18
C LEU A 46 -2.19 -4.37 13.13
N HIS A 47 -1.44 -5.43 12.82
CA HIS A 47 -1.26 -6.56 13.72
C HIS A 47 -0.11 -7.48 13.31
N LYS A 48 0.78 -7.73 14.28
CA LYS A 48 1.75 -8.83 14.27
C LYS A 48 1.15 -10.01 15.06
N THR A 49 0.00 -10.53 14.65
CA THR A 49 -0.57 -11.72 15.30
C THR A 49 0.13 -12.97 14.78
N GLU A 50 0.92 -13.61 15.65
CA GLU A 50 1.72 -14.82 15.38
C GLU A 50 0.90 -16.02 14.85
N SER A 51 -0.43 -15.94 14.89
CA SER A 51 -1.37 -17.01 14.56
C SER A 51 -1.91 -16.98 13.13
N ILE A 52 -1.68 -15.91 12.35
CA ILE A 52 -2.15 -15.82 10.96
C ILE A 52 -0.94 -15.79 10.04
N LYS A 53 -0.85 -16.74 9.09
CA LYS A 53 0.17 -16.73 8.02
C LYS A 53 -0.05 -15.49 7.13
N GLY A 54 0.51 -14.35 7.51
CA GLY A 54 0.48 -13.13 6.72
C GLY A 54 0.44 -11.88 7.60
N ASN A 55 1.25 -10.89 7.24
CA ASN A 55 1.20 -9.60 7.89
C ASN A 55 0.03 -8.78 7.30
N THR A 56 -0.79 -8.19 8.17
CA THR A 56 -1.86 -7.28 7.75
C THR A 56 -1.41 -5.84 7.96
N TYR A 57 -1.39 -5.06 6.88
CA TYR A 57 -1.00 -3.65 6.91
C TYR A 57 -2.14 -2.77 6.43
N LYS A 58 -2.20 -1.55 6.97
CA LYS A 58 -3.07 -0.48 6.48
C LYS A 58 -2.20 0.58 5.86
N SER A 59 -2.38 0.83 4.57
CA SER A 59 -1.75 1.94 3.88
C SER A 59 -2.77 3.05 3.62
N VAL A 60 -2.34 4.30 3.80
CA VAL A 60 -3.07 5.48 3.36
C VAL A 60 -2.52 5.88 2.01
N VAL A 61 -3.32 5.68 0.96
CA VAL A 61 -2.94 6.01 -0.43
C VAL A 61 -3.62 7.32 -0.82
N ARG A 62 -2.85 8.40 -0.92
CA ARG A 62 -3.34 9.77 -1.20
C ARG A 62 -4.09 9.87 -2.52
N ILE A 63 -3.67 9.08 -3.52
CA ILE A 63 -4.33 9.04 -4.83
C ILE A 63 -5.77 8.51 -4.67
N LEU A 64 -5.99 7.49 -3.83
CA LEU A 64 -7.32 6.96 -3.56
C LEU A 64 -8.16 7.95 -2.74
N LEU A 65 -7.57 8.62 -1.75
CA LEU A 65 -8.25 9.70 -1.02
C LEU A 65 -8.75 10.81 -1.97
N LYS A 66 -7.91 11.30 -2.88
CA LYS A 66 -8.30 12.35 -3.85
C LYS A 66 -9.37 11.90 -4.84
N ILE A 67 -9.43 10.62 -5.20
CA ILE A 67 -10.47 10.05 -6.06
C ILE A 67 -11.79 9.92 -5.30
N MET A 68 -11.74 9.53 -4.02
CA MET A 68 -12.91 9.32 -3.18
C MET A 68 -13.52 10.62 -2.62
N THR A 69 -12.73 11.67 -2.42
CA THR A 69 -13.21 12.98 -1.89
C THR A 69 -13.67 13.95 -2.97
N LYS A 70 -13.67 13.55 -4.25
CA LYS A 70 -14.15 14.37 -5.37
C LYS A 70 -15.63 14.11 -5.73
N PHE A 71 -16.34 13.34 -4.91
CA PHE A 71 -17.79 13.11 -5.01
C PHE A 71 -18.48 13.59 -3.74
#